data_AF-A0AAJ2B2S7-F1
#
_entry.id   AF-A0AAJ2B2S7-F1
#
_cell.length_a   1.000
_cell.length_b   1.000
_cell.length_c   1.000
_cell.angle_alpha   90.00
_cell.angle_beta   90.00
_cell.angle_gamma   90.00
#
_symmetry.space_group_name_H-M   'P 1'
#
loop_
_entity.id
_entity.type
_entity.pdbx_description
1 polymer ?
#
loop_
_entity_poly.entity_id
_entity_poly.type
_entity_poly.pdbx_seq_one_letter_code
_entity_poly.pdbx_strand_id
1 'polypeptide(L)'
;MLTVRTAPLAIVALSVAALVTLPVTPAHAQDAGASTPKQVKKAERKAARAKKDAELSDLEKNGYSPSGEQTDYPQNLQNAQRRINAEKAGQPAPASAP
;
A
#
# COMPACT_ATOMS: atom_id res chain seq x y z
N MET A 1 -2.95 -25.61 47.21
CA MET A 1 -4.23 -25.05 46.74
C MET A 1 -4.11 -23.53 46.75
N LEU A 2 -3.67 -22.91 45.65
CA LEU A 2 -3.49 -21.46 45.57
C LEU A 2 -4.28 -20.93 44.38
N THR A 3 -5.39 -20.28 44.70
CA THR A 3 -6.41 -19.77 43.79
C THR A 3 -5.95 -18.41 43.24
N VAL A 4 -5.67 -18.32 41.94
CA VAL A 4 -5.45 -17.03 41.27
C VAL A 4 -6.81 -16.44 40.92
N ARG A 5 -7.15 -15.30 41.52
CA ARG A 5 -8.34 -14.49 41.18
C ARG A 5 -7.91 -13.20 40.48
N THR A 6 -8.42 -13.06 39.26
CA THR A 6 -8.70 -11.87 38.43
C THR A 6 -8.90 -10.56 39.25
N ALA A 7 -8.54 -9.35 38.81
CA ALA A 7 -9.00 -8.63 37.61
C ALA A 7 -8.32 -7.22 37.53
N PRO A 8 -8.44 -6.48 36.40
CA PRO A 8 -7.69 -5.24 36.08
C PRO A 8 -8.43 -3.96 36.52
N LEU A 9 -7.76 -2.80 36.49
CA LEU A 9 -8.21 -1.37 36.54
C LEU A 9 -7.11 -0.58 37.29
N ALA A 10 -6.67 0.63 36.96
CA ALA A 10 -7.14 1.68 36.09
C ALA A 10 -5.94 2.54 35.66
N ILE A 11 -5.90 2.98 34.40
CA ILE A 11 -4.96 3.97 33.90
C ILE A 11 -5.43 5.34 34.42
N VAL A 12 -4.67 5.91 35.34
CA VAL A 12 -4.89 7.28 35.83
C VAL A 12 -4.36 8.24 34.77
N ALA A 13 -5.28 8.90 34.08
CA ALA A 13 -4.98 10.09 33.29
C ALA A 13 -4.72 11.27 34.25
N LEU A 14 -3.58 11.94 34.10
CA LEU A 14 -3.41 13.30 34.63
C LEU A 14 -2.75 14.18 33.56
N SER A 15 -3.58 15.05 33.02
CA SER A 15 -3.27 16.09 32.04
C SER A 15 -2.39 17.18 32.65
N VAL A 16 -1.40 17.66 31.90
CA VAL A 16 -0.78 18.97 32.13
C VAL A 16 -1.06 19.84 30.90
N ALA A 17 -1.90 20.85 31.10
CA ALA A 17 -2.17 21.90 30.14
C ALA A 17 -1.11 23.01 30.26
N ALA A 18 -0.48 23.38 29.16
CA ALA A 18 0.39 24.55 29.07
C ALA A 18 0.03 25.43 27.85
N LEU A 19 -0.48 26.61 28.18
CA LEU A 19 -0.60 27.90 27.48
C LEU A 19 -0.15 28.03 25.99
N VAL A 20 -1.18 28.20 25.16
CA VAL A 20 -1.39 29.13 24.02
C VAL A 20 -0.20 29.94 23.47
N THR A 21 0.21 29.61 22.24
CA THR A 21 0.59 30.56 21.18
C THR A 21 -0.12 30.16 19.88
N LEU A 22 -1.06 30.97 19.42
CA LEU A 22 -1.84 30.75 18.20
C LEU A 22 -1.10 31.32 16.97
N PRO A 23 -0.58 30.54 16.02
CA PRO A 23 -0.64 30.96 14.64
C PRO A 23 -2.08 30.76 14.16
N VAL A 24 -2.67 31.77 13.53
CA VAL A 24 -3.93 31.66 12.81
C VAL A 24 -3.80 30.53 11.79
N THR A 25 -4.24 29.33 12.17
CA THR A 25 -4.52 28.25 11.25
C THR A 25 -5.81 28.66 10.53
N PRO A 26 -5.84 28.80 9.20
CA PRO A 26 -7.12 28.81 8.52
C PRO A 26 -7.83 27.53 8.94
N ALA A 27 -9.02 27.69 9.52
CA ALA A 27 -9.91 26.60 9.84
C ALA A 27 -10.05 25.74 8.58
N HIS A 28 -9.31 24.62 8.50
CA HIS A 28 -9.71 23.50 7.68
C HIS A 28 -10.93 22.96 8.40
N ALA A 29 -12.09 23.55 8.08
CA ALA A 29 -13.36 22.88 8.22
C ALA A 29 -13.14 21.47 7.66
N GLN A 30 -13.16 20.51 8.56
CA GLN A 30 -13.13 19.10 8.24
C GLN A 30 -14.46 18.83 7.54
N ASP A 31 -14.47 19.08 6.23
CA ASP A 31 -15.57 18.73 5.36
C ASP A 31 -15.52 17.20 5.23
N ALA A 32 -16.18 16.55 6.17
CA ALA A 32 -16.40 15.13 6.19
C ALA A 32 -17.29 14.77 5.00
N GLY A 33 -16.67 14.40 3.88
CA GLY A 33 -17.36 13.62 2.83
C GLY A 33 -16.98 13.92 1.39
N ALA A 34 -16.45 15.11 1.07
CA ALA A 34 -16.17 15.47 -0.32
C ALA A 34 -14.67 15.53 -0.61
N SER A 35 -14.16 14.51 -1.32
CA SER A 35 -12.83 14.62 -1.92
C SER A 35 -12.86 15.73 -2.98
N THR A 36 -12.03 16.77 -2.81
CA THR A 36 -11.85 17.80 -3.83
C THR A 36 -11.41 17.13 -5.15
N PRO A 37 -11.74 17.70 -6.33
CA PRO A 37 -11.37 17.12 -7.62
C PRO A 37 -9.85 16.90 -7.78
N LYS A 38 -9.02 17.68 -7.06
CA LYS A 38 -7.57 17.46 -6.98
C LYS A 38 -7.20 16.20 -6.18
N GLN A 39 -7.90 15.92 -5.08
CA GLN A 39 -7.71 14.72 -4.27
C GLN A 39 -8.14 13.47 -5.04
N VAL A 40 -9.26 13.51 -5.76
CA VAL A 40 -9.73 12.40 -6.61
C VAL A 40 -8.70 12.06 -7.69
N LYS A 41 -8.24 13.05 -8.47
CA LYS A 41 -7.20 12.87 -9.49
C LYS A 41 -5.90 12.31 -8.91
N LYS A 42 -5.53 12.70 -7.68
CA LYS A 42 -4.34 12.16 -7.00
C LYS A 42 -4.52 10.69 -6.63
N ALA A 43 -5.70 10.32 -6.14
CA ALA A 43 -6.07 8.94 -5.83
C ALA A 43 -6.03 8.07 -7.11
N GLU A 44 -6.63 8.53 -8.20
CA GLU A 44 -6.63 7.83 -9.50
C GLU A 44 -5.20 7.61 -10.03
N ARG A 45 -4.35 8.64 -10.01
CA ARG A 45 -2.94 8.48 -10.42
C ARG A 45 -2.19 7.49 -9.54
N LYS A 46 -2.46 7.47 -8.23
CA LYS A 46 -1.82 6.52 -7.32
C LYS A 46 -2.26 5.08 -7.63
N ALA A 47 -3.55 4.87 -7.88
CA ALA A 47 -4.08 3.58 -8.29
C ALA A 47 -3.50 3.13 -9.63
N ALA A 48 -3.35 4.05 -10.60
CA ALA A 48 -2.74 3.74 -11.89
C ALA A 48 -1.27 3.34 -11.77
N ARG A 49 -0.49 4.02 -10.91
CA ARG A 49 0.90 3.65 -10.61
C ARG A 49 0.99 2.28 -9.95
N ALA A 50 0.17 2.01 -8.94
CA ALA A 50 0.19 0.72 -8.26
C ALA A 50 -0.05 -0.46 -9.23
N LYS A 51 -0.92 -0.30 -10.24
CA LYS A 51 -1.12 -1.30 -11.29
C LYS A 51 0.13 -1.49 -12.15
N LYS A 52 0.74 -0.40 -12.60
CA LYS A 52 1.97 -0.41 -13.40
C LYS A 52 3.16 -1.00 -12.63
N ASP A 53 3.29 -0.64 -11.36
CA ASP A 53 4.37 -1.11 -10.49
C ASP A 53 4.23 -2.62 -10.22
N ALA A 54 3.00 -3.15 -10.11
CA ALA A 54 2.77 -4.58 -9.95
C ALA A 54 3.21 -5.37 -11.20
N GLU A 55 2.80 -4.92 -12.39
CA GLU A 55 3.22 -5.53 -13.67
C GLU A 55 4.76 -5.46 -13.83
N LEU A 56 5.35 -4.32 -13.48
CA LEU A 56 6.79 -4.12 -13.59
C LEU A 56 7.56 -5.02 -12.61
N SER A 57 7.10 -5.13 -11.37
CA SER A 57 7.66 -6.04 -10.36
C SER A 57 7.65 -7.49 -10.84
N ASP A 58 6.57 -7.95 -11.48
CA ASP A 58 6.50 -9.33 -11.98
C ASP A 58 7.50 -9.59 -13.11
N LEU A 59 7.71 -8.59 -13.99
CA LEU A 59 8.75 -8.64 -15.02
C LEU A 59 10.16 -8.64 -14.40
N GLU A 60 10.40 -7.81 -13.38
CA GLU A 60 11.67 -7.71 -12.65
C GLU A 60 12.04 -9.01 -11.94
N LYS A 61 11.09 -9.64 -11.25
CA LYS A 61 11.27 -10.97 -10.65
C LYS A 61 11.65 -12.03 -11.68
N ASN A 62 11.16 -11.87 -12.91
CA ASN A 62 11.40 -12.78 -14.02
C ASN A 62 12.62 -12.40 -14.88
N GLY A 63 13.41 -11.41 -14.45
CA GLY A 63 14.72 -11.07 -15.02
C GLY A 63 14.73 -9.89 -16.00
N TYR A 64 13.64 -9.12 -16.09
CA TYR A 64 13.60 -7.89 -16.88
C TYR A 64 13.88 -6.66 -16.00
N SER A 65 14.97 -5.95 -16.25
CA SER A 65 15.25 -4.67 -15.56
C SER A 65 15.22 -3.52 -16.57
N PRO A 66 14.31 -2.54 -16.44
CA PRO A 66 14.26 -1.39 -17.34
C PRO A 66 15.36 -0.35 -17.06
N SER A 67 15.85 -0.30 -15.81
CA SER A 67 16.88 0.66 -15.36
C SER A 67 18.28 0.03 -15.24
N GLY A 68 18.39 -1.28 -15.45
CA GLY A 68 19.67 -2.01 -15.43
C GLY A 68 20.38 -2.01 -16.78
N GLU A 69 21.43 -2.82 -16.88
CA GLU A 69 22.15 -3.04 -18.13
C GLU A 69 21.23 -3.68 -19.19
N GLN A 70 21.12 -3.02 -20.35
CA GLN A 70 20.20 -3.39 -21.43
C GLN A 70 20.86 -4.30 -22.47
N THR A 71 21.87 -5.07 -22.06
CA THR A 71 22.68 -5.94 -22.95
C THR A 71 21.83 -6.95 -23.72
N ASP A 72 20.84 -7.53 -23.06
CA ASP A 72 19.96 -8.57 -23.61
C ASP A 72 18.56 -8.03 -23.97
N TYR A 73 18.39 -6.71 -24.04
CA TYR A 73 17.12 -6.13 -24.48
C TYR A 73 16.98 -6.27 -26.00
N PRO A 74 15.81 -6.73 -26.54
CA PRO A 74 14.53 -7.00 -25.88
C PRO A 74 14.28 -8.48 -25.51
N GLN A 75 15.28 -9.34 -25.61
CA GLN A 75 15.13 -10.78 -25.35
C GLN A 75 14.75 -11.07 -23.89
N ASN A 76 15.33 -10.32 -22.95
CA ASN A 76 15.00 -10.39 -21.52
C ASN A 76 13.51 -10.14 -21.23
N LEU A 77 12.88 -9.18 -21.90
CA LEU A 77 11.45 -8.86 -21.77
C LEU A 77 10.59 -10.04 -22.23
N GLN A 78 10.89 -10.60 -23.40
CA GLN A 78 10.14 -11.74 -23.94
C GLN A 78 10.28 -12.98 -23.06
N ASN A 79 11.48 -13.23 -22.55
CA ASN A 79 11.73 -14.31 -21.61
C ASN A 79 10.98 -14.12 -20.30
N ALA A 80 10.97 -12.90 -19.75
CA ALA A 80 10.22 -12.59 -18.53
C ALA A 80 8.71 -12.81 -18.74
N GLN A 81 8.16 -12.35 -19.85
CA GLN A 81 6.74 -12.55 -20.18
C GLN A 81 6.39 -14.04 -20.31
N ARG A 82 7.25 -14.84 -20.97
CA ARG A 82 7.04 -16.29 -21.09
C ARG A 82 7.02 -16.99 -19.73
N ARG A 83 7.91 -16.59 -18.82
CA ARG A 83 7.96 -17.15 -17.45
C ARG A 83 6.71 -16.78 -16.66
N ILE A 84 6.27 -15.52 -16.71
CA ILE A 84 5.02 -15.08 -16.08
C ILE A 84 3.83 -15.88 -16.62
N ASN A 85 3.75 -16.09 -17.94
CA ASN A 85 2.67 -16.87 -18.54
C ASN A 85 2.71 -18.33 -18.07
N ALA A 86 3.90 -18.93 -17.94
CA ALA A 86 4.07 -20.27 -17.41
C ALA A 86 3.69 -20.36 -15.92
N GLU A 87 4.05 -19.37 -15.10
CA GLU A 87 3.66 -19.27 -13.69
C GLU A 87 2.15 -19.13 -13.52
N LYS A 88 1.50 -18.31 -14.36
CA LYS A 88 0.03 -18.16 -14.38
C LYS A 88 -0.67 -19.44 -14.84
N ALA A 89 -0.08 -20.19 -15.77
CA ALA A 89 -0.61 -21.47 -16.23
C ALA A 89 -0.43 -22.59 -15.19
N GLY A 90 0.60 -22.50 -14.35
CA GLY A 90 0.86 -23.43 -13.25
C GLY A 90 0.14 -23.09 -11.94
N GLN A 91 -0.43 -21.89 -11.82
CA GLN A 91 -1.25 -21.50 -10.66
C GLN A 91 -2.64 -22.12 -10.78
N PRO A 92 -3.06 -23.01 -9.84
CA PRO A 92 -4.46 -23.40 -9.77
C PRO A 92 -5.29 -22.13 -9.59
N ALA A 93 -6.39 -22.01 -10.35
CA ALA A 93 -7.31 -20.87 -10.22
C ALA A 93 -7.62 -20.64 -8.74
N PRO A 94 -7.65 -19.38 -8.26
CA PRO A 94 -8.00 -19.11 -6.87
C PRO A 94 -9.36 -19.76 -6.63
N ALA A 95 -9.37 -20.82 -5.82
CA ALA A 95 -10.58 -21.54 -5.51
C ALA A 95 -11.53 -20.52 -4.88
N SER A 96 -12.59 -20.16 -5.62
CA SER A 96 -13.68 -19.35 -5.08
C SER A 96 -14.15 -20.03 -3.81
N ALA A 97 -13.88 -19.40 -2.67
CA ALA A 97 -14.41 -19.82 -1.38
C ALA A 97 -15.96 -19.74 -1.45
N PRO A 98 -16.67 -20.71 -0.87
CA PRO A 98 -18.13 -20.83 -0.96
C PRO A 98 -18.89 -19.69 -0.28
#